data_AF-A0A437MB65-F1
#
_entry.id   AF-A0A437MB65-F1
#
_cell.length_a   1.000
_cell.length_b   1.000
_cell.length_c   1.000
_cell.angle_alpha   90.00
_cell.angle_beta   90.00
_cell.angle_gamma   90.00
#
_symmetry.space_group_name_H-M   'P 1'
#
loop_
_entity.id
_entity.type
_entity.pdbx_description
1 polymer ?
#
loop_
_entity_poly.entity_id
_entity_poly.type
_entity_poly.pdbx_seq_one_letter_code
_entity_poly.pdbx_strand_id
1 'polypeptide(L)'
;MEGTAEARIVAWIEAHLGRVIRIERQPRWRPAWFVDVDHDGALLPLYVRGDREGMEGSVPVSLEAGILERLEAAGVPVPHVYGMIDEASAVVMDRLPGRANLATADSDAARGAIMDHYMDVLAVIHARDTAEFTPLGFPVPADAEALALVNFERFERRYRPTKRRPEPLLEFGIQWLHRNVPRHRYDPRFILGDPAQFMFEGDRLTGLLDVELAHIGDIAHDLAGLRLRTIPEPLGDIGRALRRYEAASGQPLDRVAIEFHTAQFSLATPMSLVGELHAPRAVPETLQYLEWFHQYALTGIEAIAAIIGVDLPPVTLPEPAPGRHAGIADALPDTIGDLTAGDADAAYRRDATARTARFAQRAAIFGPGIEAANLDDIAAMTGVRHPDWQSGDAALEAFVLAAGPDRDAALVALFHARTMRQMLLLEPVLNRTSRIEHLIPLAELLD
;
A
#
# COMPACT_ATOMS: atom_id res chain seq x y z
N MET A 1 14.06 -36.15 4.98
CA MET A 1 13.64 -34.95 4.23
C MET A 1 13.04 -35.30 2.88
N GLU A 2 12.54 -36.52 2.67
CA GLU A 2 11.79 -36.82 1.44
C GLU A 2 10.40 -36.19 1.57
N GLY A 3 10.04 -35.29 0.65
CA GLY A 3 8.69 -34.71 0.54
C GLY A 3 8.47 -33.27 1.03
N THR A 4 9.49 -32.54 1.50
CA THR A 4 9.32 -31.11 1.85
C THR A 4 9.45 -30.19 0.64
N ALA A 5 8.96 -28.96 0.74
CA ALA A 5 9.18 -27.94 -0.29
C ALA A 5 10.68 -27.67 -0.51
N GLU A 6 11.49 -27.61 0.55
CA GLU A 6 12.95 -27.45 0.41
C GLU A 6 13.59 -28.59 -0.38
N ALA A 7 13.16 -29.85 -0.14
CA ALA A 7 13.72 -30.99 -0.86
C ALA A 7 13.44 -30.94 -2.37
N ARG A 8 12.24 -30.49 -2.75
CA ARG A 8 11.90 -30.26 -4.16
C ARG A 8 12.71 -29.14 -4.78
N ILE A 9 12.90 -28.04 -4.05
CA ILE A 9 13.73 -26.90 -4.48
C ILE A 9 15.17 -27.33 -4.70
N VAL A 10 15.77 -28.02 -3.73
CA VAL A 10 17.15 -28.52 -3.82
C VAL A 10 17.30 -29.46 -5.02
N ALA A 11 16.42 -30.46 -5.15
CA ALA A 11 16.49 -31.42 -6.24
C ALA A 11 16.41 -30.75 -7.62
N TRP A 12 15.51 -29.77 -7.78
CA TRP A 12 15.40 -29.03 -9.04
C TRP A 12 16.66 -28.20 -9.31
N ILE A 13 17.16 -27.45 -8.32
CA ILE A 13 18.35 -26.61 -8.50
C ILE A 13 19.60 -27.45 -8.82
N GLU A 14 19.80 -28.58 -8.14
CA GLU A 14 20.96 -29.46 -8.40
C GLU A 14 20.91 -30.12 -9.78
N ALA A 15 19.72 -30.35 -10.32
CA ALA A 15 19.55 -30.91 -11.65
C ALA A 15 19.80 -29.89 -12.79
N HIS A 16 19.62 -28.59 -12.54
CA HIS A 16 19.63 -27.56 -13.59
C HIS A 16 20.75 -26.52 -13.46
N LEU A 17 21.14 -26.17 -12.24
CA LEU A 17 21.99 -25.01 -11.95
C LEU A 17 23.24 -25.35 -11.13
N GLY A 18 23.31 -26.50 -10.46
CA GLY A 18 24.51 -26.92 -9.72
C GLY A 18 24.26 -27.18 -8.25
N ARG A 19 25.33 -27.50 -7.51
CA ARG A 19 25.20 -28.05 -6.15
C ARG A 19 24.72 -27.01 -5.16
N VAL A 20 23.67 -27.31 -4.39
CA VAL A 20 23.19 -26.40 -3.34
C VAL A 20 24.14 -26.42 -2.15
N ILE A 21 24.68 -25.26 -1.79
CA ILE A 21 25.55 -25.06 -0.62
C ILE A 21 24.71 -24.76 0.62
N ARG A 22 23.69 -23.90 0.45
CA ARG A 22 22.86 -23.39 1.54
C ARG A 22 21.45 -23.12 1.05
N ILE A 23 20.46 -23.41 1.90
CA ILE A 23 19.08 -22.99 1.72
C ILE A 23 18.55 -22.47 3.06
N GLU A 24 17.90 -21.32 3.03
CA GLU A 24 17.30 -20.68 4.20
C GLU A 24 15.91 -20.18 3.86
N ARG A 25 14.90 -20.62 4.61
CA ARG A 25 13.53 -20.15 4.46
C ARG A 25 13.39 -18.74 5.05
N GLN A 26 12.84 -17.82 4.28
CA GLN A 26 12.47 -16.51 4.77
C GLN A 26 11.14 -16.60 5.55
N PRO A 27 11.07 -16.13 6.81
CA PRO A 27 9.85 -16.17 7.60
C PRO A 27 8.88 -15.07 7.13
N ARG A 28 8.09 -15.37 6.10
CA ARG A 28 7.06 -14.49 5.52
C ARG A 28 5.77 -15.25 5.25
N TRP A 29 4.66 -14.51 5.06
CA TRP A 29 3.34 -15.07 4.74
C TRP A 29 3.29 -15.75 3.37
N ARG A 30 4.17 -15.36 2.45
CA ARG A 30 4.38 -16.02 1.16
C ARG A 30 5.64 -16.87 1.27
N PRO A 31 5.62 -18.16 0.87
CA PRO A 31 6.80 -19.00 0.94
C PRO A 31 7.94 -18.44 0.09
N ALA A 32 9.13 -18.29 0.68
CA ALA A 32 10.32 -17.86 -0.03
C ALA A 32 11.59 -18.41 0.62
N TRP A 33 12.65 -18.56 -0.17
CA TRP A 33 13.93 -19.10 0.27
C TRP A 33 15.11 -18.36 -0.37
N PHE A 34 16.14 -18.12 0.44
CA PHE A 34 17.46 -17.74 -0.04
C PHE A 34 18.28 -19.00 -0.28
N VAL A 35 18.84 -19.16 -1.48
CA VAL A 35 19.63 -20.34 -1.86
C VAL A 35 21.00 -19.89 -2.37
N ASP A 36 22.05 -20.56 -1.91
CA ASP A 36 23.42 -20.36 -2.40
C ASP A 36 23.84 -21.62 -3.17
N VAL A 37 24.24 -21.46 -4.43
CA VAL A 37 24.57 -22.57 -5.36
C VAL A 37 26.02 -22.49 -5.80
N ASP A 38 26.70 -23.63 -5.85
CA ASP A 38 27.99 -23.81 -6.50
C ASP A 38 27.74 -24.14 -7.99
N HIS A 39 27.83 -23.11 -8.85
CA HIS A 39 27.70 -23.22 -10.29
C HIS A 39 29.10 -23.18 -10.91
N ASP A 40 29.64 -24.35 -11.26
CA ASP A 40 30.97 -24.51 -11.86
C ASP A 40 32.12 -23.84 -11.08
N GLY A 41 32.06 -23.88 -9.74
CA GLY A 41 33.06 -23.30 -8.86
C GLY A 41 32.84 -21.82 -8.51
N ALA A 42 31.76 -21.21 -9.02
CA ALA A 42 31.33 -19.86 -8.67
C ALA A 42 30.07 -19.89 -7.79
N LEU A 43 29.96 -18.93 -6.86
CA LEU A 43 28.76 -18.75 -6.05
C LEU A 43 27.66 -18.08 -6.88
N LEU A 44 26.54 -18.78 -7.06
CA LEU A 44 25.31 -18.25 -7.65
C LEU A 44 24.25 -18.06 -6.55
N PRO A 45 23.95 -16.80 -6.16
CA PRO A 45 22.93 -16.51 -5.16
C PRO A 45 21.52 -16.45 -5.79
N LEU A 46 20.61 -17.30 -5.33
CA LEU A 46 19.25 -17.40 -5.84
C LEU A 46 18.21 -17.04 -4.78
N TYR A 47 17.07 -16.57 -5.26
CA TYR A 47 15.86 -16.37 -4.48
C TYR A 47 14.73 -17.19 -5.10
N VAL A 48 14.11 -18.05 -4.29
CA VAL A 48 13.01 -18.92 -4.71
C VAL A 48 11.73 -18.42 -4.08
N ARG A 49 10.72 -18.07 -4.89
CA ARG A 49 9.42 -17.55 -4.42
C ARG A 49 8.31 -18.53 -4.77
N GLY A 50 7.51 -18.91 -3.78
CA GLY A 50 6.39 -19.83 -3.92
C GLY A 50 5.03 -19.14 -3.95
N ASP A 51 4.02 -19.90 -4.38
CA ASP A 51 2.62 -19.46 -4.31
C ASP A 51 2.12 -19.27 -2.89
N ARG A 52 1.18 -18.34 -2.75
CA ARG A 52 0.56 -18.05 -1.46
C ARG A 52 -0.56 -19.05 -1.19
N GLU A 53 -0.37 -19.91 -0.20
CA GLU A 53 -1.41 -20.86 0.22
C GLU A 53 -2.58 -20.17 0.94
N GLY A 54 -3.81 -20.64 0.69
CA GLY A 54 -5.00 -20.26 1.48
C GLY A 54 -5.55 -18.84 1.25
N MET A 55 -5.08 -18.11 0.23
CA MET A 55 -5.54 -16.75 -0.09
C MET A 55 -6.11 -16.69 -1.51
N GLU A 56 -7.44 -16.76 -1.58
CA GLU A 56 -8.20 -16.65 -2.84
C GLU A 56 -7.97 -15.29 -3.52
N GLY A 57 -7.61 -15.33 -4.81
CA GLY A 57 -7.29 -14.17 -5.64
C GLY A 57 -5.84 -13.68 -5.54
N SER A 58 -4.93 -14.46 -4.96
CA SER A 58 -3.49 -14.21 -5.04
C SER A 58 -2.97 -14.41 -6.47
N VAL A 59 -2.03 -13.57 -6.88
CA VAL A 59 -1.39 -13.67 -8.19
C VAL A 59 -0.42 -14.86 -8.19
N PRO A 60 -0.51 -15.80 -9.14
CA PRO A 60 0.39 -16.95 -9.18
C PRO A 60 1.81 -16.51 -9.53
N VAL A 61 2.81 -17.18 -8.97
CA VAL A 61 4.24 -16.87 -9.24
C VAL A 61 4.64 -17.09 -10.70
N SER A 62 3.89 -17.91 -11.45
CA SER A 62 4.08 -18.07 -12.90
C SER A 62 3.75 -16.81 -13.70
N LEU A 63 2.76 -16.04 -13.26
CA LEU A 63 2.46 -14.74 -13.87
C LEU A 63 3.57 -13.74 -13.57
N GLU A 64 4.06 -13.71 -12.33
CA GLU A 64 5.22 -12.89 -11.93
C GLU A 64 6.45 -13.22 -12.77
N ALA A 65 6.80 -14.50 -12.91
CA ALA A 65 7.91 -14.97 -13.76
C ALA A 65 7.78 -14.47 -15.21
N GLY A 66 6.61 -14.63 -15.83
CA GLY A 66 6.39 -14.20 -17.21
C GLY A 66 6.44 -12.68 -17.41
N ILE A 67 6.14 -11.88 -16.39
CA ILE A 67 6.35 -10.42 -16.41
C ILE A 67 7.85 -10.13 -16.36
N LEU A 68 8.56 -10.73 -15.40
CA LEU A 68 10.00 -10.51 -15.22
C LEU A 68 10.78 -10.85 -16.50
N GLU A 69 10.49 -11.97 -17.15
CA GLU A 69 11.12 -12.36 -18.43
C GLU A 69 10.92 -11.31 -19.54
N ARG A 70 9.71 -10.73 -19.64
CA ARG A 70 9.40 -9.68 -20.64
C ARG A 70 10.13 -8.37 -20.33
N LEU A 71 10.18 -8.00 -19.05
CA LEU A 71 10.88 -6.81 -18.59
C LEU A 71 12.40 -6.96 -18.81
N GLU A 72 12.97 -8.11 -18.47
CA GLU A 72 14.38 -8.42 -18.73
C GLU A 72 14.70 -8.33 -20.22
N ALA A 73 13.87 -8.92 -21.09
CA ALA A 73 14.03 -8.84 -22.54
C ALA A 73 13.96 -7.40 -23.09
N ALA A 74 13.28 -6.49 -22.37
CA ALA A 74 13.23 -5.07 -22.67
C ALA A 74 14.39 -4.26 -22.07
N GLY A 75 15.35 -4.90 -21.40
CA GLY A 75 16.50 -4.26 -20.76
C GLY A 75 16.18 -3.58 -19.42
N VAL A 76 15.01 -3.86 -18.83
CA VAL A 76 14.65 -3.40 -17.49
C VAL A 76 15.46 -4.21 -16.47
N PRO A 77 16.10 -3.59 -15.47
CA PRO A 77 16.79 -4.31 -14.42
C PRO A 77 15.76 -5.04 -13.54
N VAL A 78 15.70 -6.35 -13.66
CA VAL A 78 14.85 -7.28 -12.91
C VAL A 78 15.66 -8.54 -12.61
N PRO A 79 15.29 -9.36 -11.62
CA PRO A 79 15.97 -10.64 -11.41
C PRO A 79 15.79 -11.56 -12.62
N HIS A 80 16.87 -12.20 -13.08
CA HIS A 80 16.79 -13.23 -14.11
C HIS A 80 15.99 -14.42 -13.61
N VAL A 81 15.06 -14.92 -14.43
CA VAL A 81 14.25 -16.10 -14.12
C VAL A 81 14.94 -17.33 -14.70
N TYR A 82 15.39 -18.24 -13.82
CA TYR A 82 16.02 -19.51 -14.23
C TYR A 82 15.00 -20.60 -14.57
N GLY A 83 13.81 -20.54 -13.97
CA GLY A 83 12.73 -21.48 -14.29
C GLY A 83 11.71 -21.68 -13.19
N MET A 84 10.73 -22.52 -13.50
CA MET A 84 9.64 -22.90 -12.61
C MET A 84 9.87 -24.29 -12.02
N ILE A 85 9.45 -24.47 -10.76
CA ILE A 85 9.37 -25.75 -10.07
C ILE A 85 7.89 -26.09 -9.92
N ASP A 86 7.34 -26.81 -10.91
CA ASP A 86 5.91 -27.12 -10.98
C ASP A 86 5.42 -27.86 -9.72
N GLU A 87 6.20 -28.82 -9.22
CA GLU A 87 5.84 -29.63 -8.05
C GLU A 87 5.85 -28.84 -6.73
N ALA A 88 6.45 -27.65 -6.72
CA ALA A 88 6.51 -26.76 -5.57
C ALA A 88 5.76 -25.44 -5.79
N SER A 89 5.14 -25.24 -6.96
CA SER A 89 4.52 -23.98 -7.38
C SER A 89 5.42 -22.77 -7.06
N ALA A 90 6.67 -22.84 -7.49
CA ALA A 90 7.71 -21.87 -7.16
C ALA A 90 8.52 -21.43 -8.39
N VAL A 91 8.97 -20.19 -8.38
CA VAL A 91 9.90 -19.63 -9.38
C VAL A 91 11.30 -19.53 -8.77
N VAL A 92 12.32 -19.87 -9.55
CA VAL A 92 13.74 -19.69 -9.21
C VAL A 92 14.28 -18.51 -9.98
N MET A 93 14.79 -17.50 -9.27
CA MET A 93 15.31 -16.28 -9.86
C MET A 93 16.56 -15.76 -9.13
N ASP A 94 17.22 -14.76 -9.71
CA ASP A 94 18.33 -14.08 -9.05
C ASP A 94 17.97 -13.59 -7.65
N ARG A 95 18.92 -13.72 -6.72
CA ARG A 95 18.91 -12.92 -5.50
C ARG A 95 19.60 -11.59 -5.78
N LEU A 96 18.82 -10.56 -6.08
CA LEU A 96 19.33 -9.21 -6.33
C LEU A 96 20.23 -8.73 -5.17
N PRO A 97 21.41 -8.13 -5.47
CA PRO A 97 22.27 -7.55 -4.46
C PRO A 97 21.72 -6.22 -3.93
N GLY A 98 22.28 -5.78 -2.80
CA GLY A 98 21.99 -4.48 -2.21
C GLY A 98 20.86 -4.49 -1.16
N ARG A 99 20.09 -3.39 -1.11
CA ARG A 99 19.03 -3.16 -0.11
C ARG A 99 17.83 -2.43 -0.73
N ALA A 100 16.65 -2.59 -0.13
CA ALA A 100 15.40 -1.99 -0.64
C ALA A 100 15.02 -0.66 0.07
N ASN A 101 15.42 -0.48 1.34
CA ASN A 101 15.04 0.71 2.09
C ASN A 101 15.85 1.93 1.64
N LEU A 102 15.26 2.80 0.82
CA LEU A 102 15.93 3.97 0.25
C LEU A 102 16.42 4.98 1.30
N ALA A 103 15.84 5.00 2.50
CA ALA A 103 16.33 5.83 3.61
C ALA A 103 17.73 5.42 4.09
N THR A 104 18.20 4.23 3.70
CA THR A 104 19.56 3.74 3.98
C THR A 104 20.57 4.08 2.89
N ALA A 105 20.21 4.85 1.85
CA ALA A 105 21.16 5.32 0.85
C ALA A 105 22.30 6.13 1.49
N ASP A 106 23.49 6.08 0.89
CA ASP A 106 24.70 6.65 1.50
C ASP A 106 24.67 8.18 1.63
N SER A 107 23.84 8.85 0.82
CA SER A 107 23.60 10.30 0.86
C SER A 107 22.31 10.68 0.14
N ASP A 108 21.86 11.92 0.32
CA ASP A 108 20.75 12.49 -0.44
C ASP A 108 21.02 12.54 -1.94
N ALA A 109 22.28 12.77 -2.32
CA ALA A 109 22.71 12.73 -3.72
C ALA A 109 22.55 11.32 -4.32
N ALA A 110 22.98 10.29 -3.58
CA ALA A 110 22.82 8.89 -3.99
C ALA A 110 21.33 8.51 -4.09
N ARG A 111 20.53 8.87 -3.09
CA ARG A 111 19.06 8.67 -3.11
C ARG A 111 18.42 9.30 -4.34
N GLY A 112 18.81 10.54 -4.67
CA GLY A 112 18.32 11.22 -5.87
C GLY A 112 18.76 10.54 -7.18
N ALA A 113 20.00 10.05 -7.26
CA ALA A 113 20.49 9.31 -8.43
C ALA A 113 19.76 7.97 -8.63
N ILE A 114 19.47 7.27 -7.54
CA ILE A 114 18.69 6.02 -7.55
C ILE A 114 17.27 6.29 -8.05
N MET A 115 16.61 7.33 -7.54
CA MET A 115 15.27 7.71 -7.99
C MET A 115 15.26 8.17 -9.45
N ASP A 116 16.28 8.91 -9.90
CA ASP A 116 16.38 9.28 -11.31
C ASP A 116 16.52 8.04 -12.20
N HIS A 117 17.36 7.08 -11.82
CA HIS A 117 17.52 5.81 -12.54
C HIS A 117 16.21 4.99 -12.51
N TYR A 118 15.48 4.99 -11.40
CA TYR A 118 14.16 4.36 -11.31
C TYR A 118 13.13 4.99 -12.26
N MET A 119 13.11 6.32 -12.38
CA MET A 119 12.22 7.02 -13.31
C MET A 119 12.57 6.74 -14.77
N ASP A 120 13.85 6.57 -15.09
CA ASP A 120 14.30 6.14 -16.42
C ASP A 120 13.81 4.73 -16.75
N VAL A 121 13.94 3.81 -15.80
CA VAL A 121 13.43 2.45 -15.92
C VAL A 121 11.91 2.44 -16.08
N LEU A 122 11.19 3.24 -15.29
CA LEU A 122 9.74 3.34 -15.36
C LEU A 122 9.27 3.88 -16.72
N ALA A 123 9.99 4.85 -17.30
CA ALA A 123 9.70 5.34 -18.64
C ALA A 123 9.88 4.26 -19.73
N VAL A 124 10.89 3.38 -19.60
CA VAL A 124 11.06 2.22 -20.50
C VAL A 124 9.87 1.27 -20.41
N ILE A 125 9.41 0.98 -19.19
CA ILE A 125 8.25 0.10 -18.94
C ILE A 125 6.98 0.70 -19.55
N HIS A 126 6.71 1.97 -19.28
CA HIS A 126 5.52 2.66 -19.78
C HIS A 126 5.51 2.84 -21.31
N ALA A 127 6.66 2.75 -21.97
CA ALA A 127 6.75 2.79 -23.42
C ALA A 127 6.45 1.45 -24.12
N ARG A 128 6.30 0.34 -23.38
CA ARG A 128 6.04 -0.99 -23.95
C ARG A 128 4.65 -1.09 -24.57
N ASP A 129 4.53 -1.94 -25.58
CA ASP A 129 3.24 -2.25 -26.18
C ASP A 129 2.47 -3.22 -25.28
N THR A 130 1.21 -2.88 -24.98
CA THR A 130 0.29 -3.77 -24.25
C THR A 130 0.19 -5.17 -24.87
N ALA A 131 0.35 -5.29 -26.20
CA ALA A 131 0.31 -6.55 -26.92
C ALA A 131 1.37 -7.55 -26.44
N GLU A 132 2.48 -7.08 -25.86
CA GLU A 132 3.50 -7.94 -25.25
C GLU A 132 2.98 -8.70 -24.03
N PHE A 133 2.05 -8.09 -23.29
CA PHE A 133 1.54 -8.58 -22.01
C PHE A 133 0.18 -9.28 -22.14
N THR A 134 -0.59 -9.02 -23.20
CA THR A 134 -1.86 -9.74 -23.45
C THR A 134 -1.75 -11.28 -23.45
N PRO A 135 -0.65 -11.93 -23.92
CA PRO A 135 -0.50 -13.38 -23.86
C PRO A 135 -0.34 -13.93 -22.43
N LEU A 136 -0.05 -13.06 -21.44
CA LEU A 136 -0.09 -13.42 -20.02
C LEU A 136 -1.49 -13.36 -19.40
N GLY A 137 -2.50 -12.99 -20.19
CA GLY A 137 -3.87 -12.84 -19.72
C GLY A 137 -4.20 -11.45 -19.17
N PHE A 138 -3.36 -10.45 -19.41
CA PHE A 138 -3.69 -9.06 -19.07
C PHE A 138 -4.73 -8.50 -20.06
N PRO A 139 -5.96 -8.18 -19.60
CA PRO A 139 -6.95 -7.56 -20.47
C PRO A 139 -6.57 -6.10 -20.74
N VAL A 140 -6.80 -5.64 -21.97
CA VAL A 140 -6.73 -4.20 -22.29
C VAL A 140 -8.06 -3.56 -21.89
N PRO A 141 -8.07 -2.53 -21.03
CA PRO A 141 -9.29 -1.79 -20.71
C PRO A 141 -9.96 -1.23 -21.96
N ALA A 142 -11.30 -1.24 -22.01
CA ALA A 142 -12.03 -0.92 -23.25
C ALA A 142 -12.13 0.58 -23.57
N ASP A 143 -12.08 1.43 -22.54
CA ASP A 143 -12.25 2.87 -22.64
C ASP A 143 -11.54 3.60 -21.48
N ALA A 144 -11.63 4.93 -21.45
CA ALA A 144 -11.01 5.77 -20.43
C ALA A 144 -11.49 5.48 -19.00
N GLU A 145 -12.74 5.03 -18.83
CA GLU A 145 -13.31 4.73 -17.52
C GLU A 145 -12.81 3.39 -17.00
N ALA A 146 -12.86 2.35 -17.84
CA ALA A 146 -12.24 1.08 -17.52
C ALA A 146 -10.73 1.24 -17.26
N LEU A 147 -10.05 2.08 -18.04
CA LEU A 147 -8.62 2.36 -17.87
C LEU A 147 -8.32 3.02 -16.52
N ALA A 148 -9.10 4.04 -16.16
CA ALA A 148 -8.94 4.73 -14.90
C ALA A 148 -9.23 3.79 -13.73
N LEU A 149 -10.31 3.00 -13.77
CA LEU A 149 -10.82 2.25 -12.62
C LEU A 149 -10.32 0.78 -12.53
N VAL A 150 -9.54 0.28 -13.48
CA VAL A 150 -9.15 -1.15 -13.59
C VAL A 150 -8.71 -1.79 -12.27
N ASN A 151 -7.77 -1.17 -11.54
CA ASN A 151 -7.30 -1.70 -10.25
C ASN A 151 -8.32 -1.45 -9.14
N PHE A 152 -8.97 -0.28 -9.17
CA PHE A 152 -9.97 0.11 -8.19
C PHE A 152 -11.16 -0.84 -8.14
N GLU A 153 -11.70 -1.26 -9.29
CA GLU A 153 -12.83 -2.19 -9.38
C GLU A 153 -12.51 -3.55 -8.74
N ARG A 154 -11.24 -3.99 -8.76
CA ARG A 154 -10.81 -5.21 -8.06
C ARG A 154 -10.96 -5.06 -6.55
N PHE A 155 -10.54 -3.92 -6.00
CA PHE A 155 -10.68 -3.63 -4.58
C PHE A 155 -12.13 -3.42 -4.17
N GLU A 156 -12.90 -2.66 -4.96
CA GLU A 156 -14.31 -2.44 -4.70
C GLU A 156 -15.09 -3.76 -4.66
N ARG A 157 -14.90 -4.63 -5.66
CA ARG A 157 -15.56 -5.94 -5.73
C ARG A 157 -15.26 -6.82 -4.50
N ARG A 158 -14.05 -6.73 -3.93
CA ARG A 158 -13.68 -7.45 -2.70
C ARG A 158 -14.23 -6.76 -1.46
N TYR A 159 -14.29 -5.44 -1.45
CA TYR A 159 -14.83 -4.64 -0.35
C TYR A 159 -16.32 -4.94 -0.12
N ARG A 160 -17.16 -4.90 -1.17
CA ARG A 160 -18.63 -5.04 -1.04
C ARG A 160 -19.09 -6.21 -0.16
N PRO A 161 -18.67 -7.47 -0.37
CA PRO A 161 -19.11 -8.60 0.47
C PRO A 161 -18.44 -8.66 1.86
N THR A 162 -17.34 -7.93 2.09
CA THR A 162 -16.62 -7.93 3.38
C THR A 162 -17.12 -6.86 4.35
N LYS A 163 -17.84 -5.86 3.85
CA LYS A 163 -18.47 -4.81 4.64
C LYS A 163 -19.57 -5.39 5.54
N ARG A 164 -19.42 -5.24 6.86
CA ARG A 164 -20.33 -5.78 7.91
C ARG A 164 -20.97 -4.69 8.78
N ARG A 165 -20.53 -3.45 8.64
CA ARG A 165 -21.08 -2.23 9.26
C ARG A 165 -20.94 -1.06 8.27
N PRO A 166 -21.64 0.06 8.49
CA PRO A 166 -21.51 1.25 7.65
C PRO A 166 -20.06 1.74 7.56
N GLU A 167 -19.66 2.19 6.38
CA GLU A 167 -18.35 2.75 6.03
C GLU A 167 -18.56 3.99 5.13
N PRO A 168 -19.17 5.07 5.66
CA PRO A 168 -19.64 6.21 4.87
C PRO A 168 -18.52 6.92 4.09
N LEU A 169 -17.29 6.95 4.63
CA LEU A 169 -16.12 7.52 3.96
C LEU A 169 -15.77 6.76 2.69
N LEU A 170 -15.76 5.43 2.75
CA LEU A 170 -15.46 4.59 1.60
C LEU A 170 -16.57 4.68 0.56
N GLU A 171 -17.84 4.68 0.98
CA GLU A 171 -18.95 4.88 0.04
C GLU A 171 -18.88 6.24 -0.66
N PHE A 172 -18.52 7.30 0.06
CA PHE A 172 -18.28 8.62 -0.52
C PHE A 172 -17.14 8.58 -1.54
N GLY A 173 -15.99 8.04 -1.16
CA GLY A 173 -14.82 7.95 -2.04
C GLY A 173 -15.09 7.12 -3.29
N ILE A 174 -15.78 5.99 -3.16
CA ILE A 174 -16.17 5.15 -4.30
C ILE A 174 -17.11 5.91 -5.24
N GLN A 175 -18.16 6.53 -4.71
CA GLN A 175 -19.10 7.29 -5.54
C GLN A 175 -18.41 8.49 -6.21
N TRP A 176 -17.51 9.17 -5.50
CA TRP A 176 -16.73 10.28 -6.03
C TRP A 176 -15.84 9.84 -7.20
N LEU A 177 -15.11 8.73 -7.05
CA LEU A 177 -14.22 8.22 -8.09
C LEU A 177 -14.96 7.83 -9.37
N HIS A 178 -16.10 7.14 -9.25
CA HIS A 178 -16.94 6.78 -10.41
C HIS A 178 -17.45 8.02 -11.16
N ARG A 179 -17.75 9.13 -10.46
CA ARG A 179 -18.22 10.38 -11.08
C ARG A 179 -17.10 11.21 -11.73
N ASN A 180 -15.87 11.09 -11.25
CA ASN A 180 -14.77 12.01 -11.57
C ASN A 180 -13.63 11.38 -12.39
N VAL A 181 -13.89 10.27 -13.07
CA VAL A 181 -12.96 9.62 -13.99
C VAL A 181 -12.34 10.63 -14.99
N PRO A 182 -11.01 10.62 -15.21
CA PRO A 182 -10.34 11.46 -16.21
C PRO A 182 -10.63 10.99 -17.64
N ARG A 183 -11.81 11.32 -18.19
CA ARG A 183 -12.28 10.85 -19.51
C ARG A 183 -11.57 11.46 -20.71
N HIS A 184 -10.71 12.47 -20.51
CA HIS A 184 -9.99 13.15 -21.59
C HIS A 184 -8.79 12.36 -22.14
N ARG A 185 -8.39 11.26 -21.48
CA ARG A 185 -7.25 10.44 -21.85
C ARG A 185 -7.62 8.97 -21.97
N TYR A 186 -7.02 8.30 -22.95
CA TYR A 186 -7.09 6.86 -23.12
C TYR A 186 -5.81 6.40 -23.83
N ASP A 187 -4.83 5.97 -23.03
CA ASP A 187 -3.55 5.43 -23.49
C ASP A 187 -3.15 4.26 -22.59
N PRO A 188 -3.74 3.07 -22.79
CA PRO A 188 -3.45 1.89 -21.96
C PRO A 188 -1.97 1.49 -22.09
N ARG A 189 -1.27 1.39 -20.97
CA ARG A 189 0.13 0.95 -20.88
C ARG A 189 0.28 -0.19 -19.91
N PHE A 190 1.35 -0.96 -20.04
CA PHE A 190 1.75 -1.84 -18.96
C PHE A 190 2.34 -1.00 -17.81
N ILE A 191 1.83 -1.19 -16.61
CA ILE A 191 2.25 -0.48 -15.39
C ILE A 191 2.54 -1.47 -14.28
N LEU A 192 3.35 -1.06 -13.29
CA LEU A 192 3.72 -1.90 -12.15
C LEU A 192 2.60 -2.01 -11.11
N GLY A 193 1.74 -1.01 -11.00
CA GLY A 193 0.59 -0.98 -10.07
C GLY A 193 0.96 -0.74 -8.61
N ASP A 194 2.14 -1.16 -8.17
CA ASP A 194 2.76 -0.82 -6.88
C ASP A 194 4.20 -0.30 -7.10
N PRO A 195 4.34 0.98 -7.47
CA PRO A 195 5.63 1.57 -7.85
C PRO A 195 6.58 1.72 -6.64
N ALA A 196 7.83 2.01 -6.95
CA ALA A 196 8.96 2.16 -6.01
C ALA A 196 9.27 0.89 -5.18
N GLN A 197 9.05 -0.28 -5.78
CA GLN A 197 9.50 -1.58 -5.30
C GLN A 197 10.81 -1.97 -6.03
N PHE A 198 11.96 -1.74 -5.41
CA PHE A 198 13.25 -2.03 -6.03
C PHE A 198 14.37 -2.28 -5.01
N MET A 199 15.46 -2.86 -5.48
CA MET A 199 16.74 -2.99 -4.79
C MET A 199 17.76 -2.02 -5.40
N PHE A 200 18.69 -1.55 -4.56
CA PHE A 200 19.82 -0.72 -5.00
C PHE A 200 21.11 -1.06 -4.27
N GLU A 201 22.24 -0.77 -4.92
CA GLU A 201 23.58 -0.83 -4.35
C GLU A 201 24.39 0.39 -4.81
N GLY A 202 25.05 1.06 -3.87
CA GLY A 202 25.66 2.36 -4.13
C GLY A 202 24.61 3.39 -4.54
N ASP A 203 24.76 3.95 -5.74
CA ASP A 203 23.89 4.98 -6.32
C ASP A 203 23.05 4.49 -7.51
N ARG A 204 22.89 3.16 -7.67
CA ARG A 204 22.14 2.56 -8.78
C ARG A 204 21.20 1.46 -8.32
N LEU A 205 20.05 1.38 -8.99
CA LEU A 205 19.19 0.20 -8.97
C LEU A 205 19.95 -1.06 -9.39
N THR A 206 19.68 -2.14 -8.67
CA THR A 206 20.10 -3.50 -9.02
C THR A 206 18.95 -4.28 -9.66
N GLY A 207 17.70 -3.99 -9.28
CA GLY A 207 16.52 -4.47 -10.01
C GLY A 207 15.20 -4.15 -9.33
N LEU A 208 14.11 -4.27 -10.08
CA LEU A 208 12.75 -4.14 -9.57
C LEU A 208 12.34 -5.37 -8.76
N LEU A 209 11.44 -5.15 -7.81
CA LEU A 209 10.82 -6.16 -6.98
C LEU A 209 9.31 -6.15 -7.20
N ASP A 210 8.68 -7.26 -6.83
CA ASP A 210 7.24 -7.37 -6.55
C ASP A 210 6.31 -6.79 -7.63
N VAL A 211 6.23 -7.47 -8.77
CA VAL A 211 5.36 -7.09 -9.89
C VAL A 211 3.94 -7.66 -9.78
N GLU A 212 3.50 -8.03 -8.57
CA GLU A 212 2.23 -8.76 -8.36
C GLU A 212 0.97 -7.88 -8.54
N LEU A 213 1.12 -6.56 -8.56
CA LEU A 213 0.04 -5.61 -8.86
C LEU A 213 0.12 -5.06 -10.29
N ALA A 214 1.05 -5.54 -11.11
CA ALA A 214 1.20 -5.08 -12.48
C ALA A 214 -0.02 -5.44 -13.32
N HIS A 215 -0.40 -4.55 -14.23
CA HIS A 215 -1.54 -4.70 -15.12
C HIS A 215 -1.46 -3.72 -16.29
N ILE A 216 -2.40 -3.81 -17.23
CA ILE A 216 -2.58 -2.77 -18.25
C ILE A 216 -3.48 -1.68 -17.68
N GLY A 217 -2.93 -0.49 -17.49
CA GLY A 217 -3.55 0.63 -16.78
C GLY A 217 -3.05 1.99 -17.27
N ASP A 218 -3.43 3.05 -16.56
CA ASP A 218 -2.94 4.40 -16.82
C ASP A 218 -1.60 4.62 -16.11
N ILE A 219 -0.59 5.14 -16.82
CA ILE A 219 0.71 5.48 -16.25
C ILE A 219 0.62 6.47 -15.08
N ALA A 220 -0.44 7.26 -15.01
CA ALA A 220 -0.70 8.17 -13.90
C ALA A 220 -0.85 7.43 -12.56
N HIS A 221 -1.25 6.15 -12.57
CA HIS A 221 -1.30 5.30 -11.38
C HIS A 221 0.07 5.08 -10.75
N ASP A 222 1.08 4.71 -11.54
CA ASP A 222 2.44 4.49 -11.03
C ASP A 222 3.09 5.79 -10.56
N LEU A 223 2.78 6.93 -11.20
CA LEU A 223 3.26 8.23 -10.74
C LEU A 223 2.59 8.66 -9.43
N ALA A 224 1.27 8.43 -9.31
CA ALA A 224 0.51 8.66 -8.10
C ALA A 224 1.01 7.79 -6.94
N GLY A 225 1.37 6.53 -7.20
CA GLY A 225 1.85 5.61 -6.17
C GLY A 225 3.14 6.06 -5.48
N LEU A 226 3.98 6.89 -6.12
CA LEU A 226 5.15 7.50 -5.46
C LEU A 226 4.73 8.42 -4.30
N ARG A 227 3.63 9.16 -4.47
CA ARG A 227 3.09 10.07 -3.46
C ARG A 227 2.57 9.30 -2.24
N LEU A 228 1.99 8.12 -2.47
CA LEU A 228 1.55 7.24 -1.39
C LEU A 228 2.73 6.56 -0.72
N ARG A 229 3.69 6.08 -1.49
CA ARG A 229 4.87 5.36 -0.97
C ARG A 229 5.73 6.23 -0.08
N THR A 230 5.89 7.51 -0.41
CA THR A 230 6.75 8.41 0.37
C THR A 230 6.23 8.68 1.79
N ILE A 231 4.96 8.36 2.08
CA ILE A 231 4.37 8.52 3.42
C ILE A 231 5.00 7.52 4.41
N PRO A 232 4.88 6.18 4.23
CA PRO A 232 5.53 5.22 5.12
C PRO A 232 7.03 4.98 4.83
N GLU A 233 7.49 5.34 3.63
CA GLU A 233 8.84 5.05 3.10
C GLU A 233 9.41 6.27 2.36
N PRO A 234 10.01 7.25 3.06
CA PRO A 234 10.45 8.52 2.45
C PRO A 234 11.37 8.32 1.25
N LEU A 235 10.85 8.64 0.05
CA LEU A 235 11.56 8.44 -1.22
C LEU A 235 12.56 9.57 -1.54
N GLY A 236 12.55 10.65 -0.76
CA GLY A 236 13.31 11.86 -1.03
C GLY A 236 12.48 12.87 -1.83
N ASP A 237 13.14 13.63 -2.71
CA ASP A 237 12.49 14.64 -3.55
C ASP A 237 11.70 13.97 -4.69
N ILE A 238 10.43 13.67 -4.43
CA ILE A 238 9.52 13.10 -5.44
C ILE A 238 9.17 14.09 -6.56
N GLY A 239 9.26 15.41 -6.31
CA GLY A 239 9.06 16.44 -7.33
C GLY A 239 10.14 16.35 -8.41
N ARG A 240 11.40 16.18 -8.01
CA ARG A 240 12.51 15.87 -8.92
C ARG A 240 12.27 14.57 -9.69
N ALA A 241 11.83 13.50 -9.00
CA ALA A 241 11.58 12.23 -9.66
C ALA A 241 10.50 12.37 -10.77
N LEU A 242 9.39 13.06 -10.49
CA LEU A 242 8.34 13.31 -11.49
C LEU A 242 8.86 14.12 -12.68
N ARG A 243 9.68 15.16 -12.45
CA ARG A 243 10.33 15.92 -13.53
C ARG A 243 11.32 15.06 -14.34
N ARG A 244 12.04 14.15 -13.70
CA ARG A 244 12.93 13.20 -14.39
C ARG A 244 12.12 12.27 -15.29
N TYR A 245 11.00 11.75 -14.81
CA TYR A 245 10.10 10.91 -15.60
C TYR A 245 9.53 11.65 -16.81
N GLU A 246 9.07 12.90 -16.64
CA GLU A 246 8.61 13.75 -17.75
C GLU A 246 9.70 13.90 -18.83
N ALA A 247 10.94 14.18 -18.41
CA ALA A 247 12.08 14.29 -19.32
C ALA A 247 12.46 12.97 -20.00
N ALA A 248 12.39 11.84 -19.29
CA ALA A 248 12.74 10.52 -19.81
C ALA A 248 11.68 9.95 -20.77
N SER A 249 10.40 10.13 -20.44
CA SER A 249 9.28 9.68 -21.26
C SER A 249 9.00 10.60 -22.46
N GLY A 250 9.41 11.87 -22.38
CA GLY A 250 9.08 12.89 -23.36
C GLY A 250 7.59 13.25 -23.40
N GLN A 251 6.82 12.81 -22.41
CA GLN A 251 5.38 13.07 -22.29
C GLN A 251 5.13 14.01 -21.11
N PRO A 252 4.34 15.08 -21.30
CA PRO A 252 4.01 16.00 -20.21
C PRO A 252 3.22 15.28 -19.11
N LEU A 253 3.45 15.68 -17.86
CA LEU A 253 2.71 15.15 -16.72
C LEU A 253 1.25 15.60 -16.76
N ASP A 254 0.32 14.65 -16.81
CA ASP A 254 -1.10 14.92 -16.63
C ASP A 254 -1.44 15.02 -15.14
N ARG A 255 -1.34 16.24 -14.62
CA ARG A 255 -1.54 16.52 -13.20
C ARG A 255 -2.95 16.13 -12.72
N VAL A 256 -3.97 16.28 -13.56
CA VAL A 256 -5.36 15.92 -13.21
C VAL A 256 -5.48 14.41 -13.04
N ALA A 257 -4.92 13.63 -13.98
CA ALA A 257 -4.92 12.18 -13.88
C ALA A 257 -4.10 11.68 -12.67
N ILE A 258 -2.93 12.26 -12.40
CA ILE A 258 -2.09 11.88 -11.24
C ILE A 258 -2.81 12.15 -9.92
N GLU A 259 -3.47 13.30 -9.77
CA GLU A 259 -4.26 13.59 -8.56
C GLU A 259 -5.44 12.62 -8.40
N PHE A 260 -6.18 12.35 -9.49
CA PHE A 260 -7.26 11.36 -9.48
C PHE A 260 -6.76 9.97 -9.04
N HIS A 261 -5.66 9.49 -9.63
CA HIS A 261 -5.09 8.19 -9.28
C HIS A 261 -4.50 8.17 -7.86
N THR A 262 -4.09 9.32 -7.31
CA THR A 262 -3.66 9.41 -5.90
C THR A 262 -4.84 9.16 -4.97
N ALA A 263 -5.98 9.81 -5.21
CA ALA A 263 -7.21 9.57 -4.46
C ALA A 263 -7.67 8.12 -4.60
N GLN A 264 -7.67 7.60 -5.83
CA GLN A 264 -8.06 6.22 -6.13
C GLN A 264 -7.21 5.20 -5.37
N PHE A 265 -5.88 5.26 -5.54
CA PHE A 265 -5.00 4.26 -4.99
C PHE A 265 -4.96 4.34 -3.45
N SER A 266 -5.15 5.54 -2.91
CA SER A 266 -5.23 5.75 -1.46
C SER A 266 -6.43 5.04 -0.83
N LEU A 267 -7.55 4.91 -1.55
CA LEU A 267 -8.73 4.19 -1.05
C LEU A 267 -8.65 2.65 -1.22
N ALA A 268 -7.67 2.13 -1.98
CA ALA A 268 -7.48 0.69 -2.16
C ALA A 268 -7.12 -0.04 -0.85
N THR A 269 -6.20 0.53 -0.07
CA THR A 269 -5.78 -0.06 1.21
C THR A 269 -6.91 -0.09 2.24
N PRO A 270 -7.62 1.02 2.54
CA PRO A 270 -8.79 1.01 3.41
C PRO A 270 -9.83 -0.03 2.99
N MET A 271 -10.21 -0.08 1.71
CA MET A 271 -11.16 -1.08 1.18
C MET A 271 -10.70 -2.53 1.43
N SER A 272 -9.40 -2.79 1.31
CA SER A 272 -8.82 -4.13 1.53
C SER A 272 -8.81 -4.55 3.01
N LEU A 273 -8.76 -3.59 3.93
CA LEU A 273 -8.64 -3.84 5.38
C LEU A 273 -9.99 -3.92 6.09
N VAL A 274 -11.09 -3.48 5.46
CA VAL A 274 -12.45 -3.48 6.03
C VAL A 274 -12.84 -4.83 6.64
N GLY A 275 -12.59 -5.94 5.94
CA GLY A 275 -12.93 -7.27 6.42
C GLY A 275 -12.21 -7.63 7.74
N GLU A 276 -10.91 -7.31 7.84
CA GLU A 276 -10.12 -7.54 9.05
C GLU A 276 -10.52 -6.59 10.18
N LEU A 277 -10.80 -5.32 9.89
CA LEU A 277 -11.17 -4.34 10.90
C LEU A 277 -12.59 -4.54 11.45
N HIS A 278 -13.50 -5.10 10.66
CA HIS A 278 -14.86 -5.44 11.10
C HIS A 278 -14.92 -6.71 11.94
N ALA A 279 -13.94 -7.61 11.78
CA ALA A 279 -13.86 -8.87 12.50
C ALA A 279 -12.39 -9.16 12.87
N PRO A 280 -11.80 -8.34 13.77
CA PRO A 280 -10.38 -8.39 14.04
C PRO A 280 -9.97 -9.75 14.57
N ARG A 281 -8.93 -10.31 13.95
CA ARG A 281 -8.24 -11.50 14.43
C ARG A 281 -7.21 -11.10 15.50
N ALA A 282 -6.88 -12.04 16.38
CA ALA A 282 -5.83 -11.84 17.39
C ALA A 282 -4.44 -11.97 16.75
N VAL A 283 -4.08 -11.01 15.89
CA VAL A 283 -2.78 -10.92 15.23
C VAL A 283 -2.03 -9.66 15.66
N PRO A 284 -0.69 -9.68 15.73
CA PRO A 284 0.11 -8.51 16.12
C PRO A 284 -0.10 -7.28 15.23
N GLU A 285 -0.51 -7.49 13.97
CA GLU A 285 -0.67 -6.45 12.95
C GLU A 285 -1.98 -5.66 13.07
N THR A 286 -2.91 -6.02 13.96
CA THR A 286 -4.24 -5.38 14.01
C THR A 286 -4.18 -3.85 14.17
N LEU A 287 -3.27 -3.34 15.01
CA LEU A 287 -3.07 -1.89 15.14
C LEU A 287 -2.48 -1.27 13.87
N GLN A 288 -1.58 -1.97 13.19
CA GLN A 288 -1.00 -1.53 11.92
C GLN A 288 -2.07 -1.46 10.81
N TYR A 289 -3.03 -2.39 10.79
CA TYR A 289 -4.15 -2.31 9.85
C TYR A 289 -5.04 -1.10 10.12
N LEU A 290 -5.26 -0.76 11.39
CA LEU A 290 -6.02 0.43 11.75
C LEU A 290 -5.28 1.72 11.35
N GLU A 291 -3.96 1.76 11.59
CA GLU A 291 -3.07 2.84 11.12
C GLU A 291 -3.17 3.01 9.60
N TRP A 292 -2.97 1.94 8.83
CA TRP A 292 -3.04 1.99 7.37
C TRP A 292 -4.41 2.44 6.86
N PHE A 293 -5.49 1.95 7.46
CA PHE A 293 -6.83 2.39 7.08
C PHE A 293 -6.97 3.91 7.22
N HIS A 294 -6.62 4.48 8.38
CA HIS A 294 -6.82 5.91 8.60
C HIS A 294 -5.80 6.78 7.86
N GLN A 295 -4.54 6.37 7.76
CA GLN A 295 -3.51 7.12 7.03
C GLN A 295 -3.83 7.22 5.53
N TYR A 296 -4.23 6.12 4.90
CA TYR A 296 -4.57 6.13 3.48
C TYR A 296 -5.96 6.71 3.21
N ALA A 297 -6.91 6.59 4.15
CA ALA A 297 -8.17 7.35 4.07
C ALA A 297 -7.92 8.86 4.12
N LEU A 298 -7.04 9.33 5.01
CA LEU A 298 -6.64 10.74 5.09
C LEU A 298 -6.01 11.21 3.77
N THR A 299 -5.06 10.44 3.25
CA THR A 299 -4.40 10.73 1.96
C THR A 299 -5.40 10.83 0.82
N GLY A 300 -6.39 9.93 0.78
CA GLY A 300 -7.46 9.96 -0.22
C GLY A 300 -8.36 11.20 -0.09
N ILE A 301 -8.71 11.60 1.14
CA ILE A 301 -9.50 12.80 1.40
C ILE A 301 -8.73 14.06 0.98
N GLU A 302 -7.44 14.15 1.31
CA GLU A 302 -6.59 15.28 0.94
C GLU A 302 -6.41 15.40 -0.57
N ALA A 303 -6.24 14.27 -1.26
CA ALA A 303 -6.20 14.23 -2.72
C ALA A 303 -7.52 14.73 -3.34
N ILE A 304 -8.67 14.26 -2.85
CA ILE A 304 -9.99 14.74 -3.31
C ILE A 304 -10.13 16.23 -3.03
N ALA A 305 -9.76 16.69 -1.83
CA ALA A 305 -9.83 18.10 -1.44
C ALA A 305 -8.99 19.00 -2.36
N ALA A 306 -7.78 18.56 -2.72
CA ALA A 306 -6.93 19.26 -3.67
C ALA A 306 -7.57 19.37 -5.07
N ILE A 307 -8.24 18.31 -5.54
CA ILE A 307 -8.92 18.30 -6.84
C ILE A 307 -10.12 19.26 -6.87
N ILE A 308 -10.92 19.28 -5.80
CA ILE A 308 -12.14 20.12 -5.75
C ILE A 308 -11.90 21.53 -5.15
N GLY A 309 -10.66 21.84 -4.74
CA GLY A 309 -10.28 23.14 -4.21
C GLY A 309 -10.86 23.45 -2.83
N VAL A 310 -10.83 22.48 -1.91
CA VAL A 310 -11.35 22.62 -0.54
C VAL A 310 -10.21 22.73 0.46
N ASP A 311 -10.21 23.80 1.24
CA ASP A 311 -9.30 23.96 2.36
C ASP A 311 -9.68 23.04 3.52
N LEU A 312 -8.68 22.36 4.07
CA LEU A 312 -8.85 21.44 5.19
C LEU A 312 -8.32 22.10 6.48
N PRO A 313 -9.21 22.55 7.40
CA PRO A 313 -8.78 23.22 8.61
C PRO A 313 -8.08 22.26 9.58
N PRO A 314 -7.15 22.75 10.42
CA PRO A 314 -6.51 21.93 11.44
C PRO A 314 -7.55 21.38 12.42
N VAL A 315 -7.34 20.14 12.85
CA VAL A 315 -8.22 19.42 13.76
C VAL A 315 -7.45 19.16 15.05
N THR A 316 -8.11 19.33 16.20
CA THR A 316 -7.53 19.03 17.50
C THR A 316 -8.26 17.88 18.16
N LEU A 317 -7.58 17.15 19.04
CA LEU A 317 -8.26 16.19 19.90
C LEU A 317 -9.24 16.92 20.83
N PRO A 318 -10.42 16.34 21.11
CA PRO A 318 -11.27 16.78 22.20
C PRO A 318 -10.56 16.68 23.55
N GLU A 319 -11.06 17.40 24.55
CA GLU A 319 -10.57 17.32 25.93
C GLU A 319 -10.62 15.87 26.45
N PRO A 320 -9.58 15.41 27.18
CA PRO A 320 -9.55 14.06 27.72
C PRO A 320 -10.64 13.87 28.77
N ALA A 321 -11.37 12.75 28.69
CA ALA A 321 -12.45 12.40 29.61
C ALA A 321 -12.21 11.00 30.21
N PRO A 322 -11.18 10.84 31.08
CA PRO A 322 -10.83 9.53 31.62
C PRO A 322 -11.96 8.92 32.46
N GLY A 323 -12.25 7.65 32.22
CA GLY A 323 -13.16 6.88 33.05
C GLY A 323 -12.62 6.60 34.46
N ARG A 324 -13.48 6.08 35.36
CA ARG A 324 -13.15 5.78 36.78
C ARG A 324 -11.91 4.90 36.98
N HIS A 325 -11.55 4.11 35.97
CA HIS A 325 -10.47 3.13 36.02
C HIS A 325 -9.33 3.43 35.04
N ALA A 326 -9.27 4.64 34.46
CA ALA A 326 -8.25 5.00 33.48
C ALA A 326 -6.82 4.73 33.98
N GLY A 327 -6.55 5.00 35.26
CA GLY A 327 -5.24 4.75 35.88
C GLY A 327 -4.76 3.28 35.87
N ILE A 328 -5.65 2.30 35.72
CA ILE A 328 -5.26 0.89 35.55
C ILE A 328 -4.71 0.64 34.14
N ALA A 329 -5.28 1.31 33.13
CA ALA A 329 -4.82 1.20 31.76
C ALA A 329 -3.48 1.92 31.54
N ASP A 330 -3.13 2.89 32.38
CA ASP A 330 -1.89 3.67 32.26
C ASP A 330 -0.62 2.83 32.41
N ALA A 331 -0.63 1.85 33.31
CA ALA A 331 0.54 0.99 33.56
C ALA A 331 0.63 -0.22 32.61
N LEU A 332 -0.44 -0.53 31.86
CA LEU A 332 -0.53 -1.76 31.08
C LEU A 332 0.50 -1.85 29.94
N PRO A 333 0.73 -0.80 29.12
CA PRO A 333 1.73 -0.87 28.05
C PRO A 333 3.14 -1.19 28.57
N ASP A 334 3.52 -0.55 29.67
CA ASP A 334 4.84 -0.71 30.28
C ASP A 334 4.98 -2.08 30.94
N THR A 335 3.92 -2.55 31.63
CA THR A 335 3.86 -3.92 32.20
C THR A 335 4.04 -4.99 31.12
N ILE A 336 3.46 -4.80 29.93
CA ILE A 336 3.64 -5.72 28.80
C ILE A 336 5.07 -5.63 28.25
N GLY A 337 5.61 -4.42 28.13
CA GLY A 337 6.99 -4.18 27.67
C GLY A 337 8.05 -4.84 28.56
N ASP A 338 7.80 -4.89 29.87
CA ASP A 338 8.69 -5.51 30.86
C ASP A 338 8.71 -7.05 30.80
N LEU A 339 7.78 -7.68 30.09
CA LEU A 339 7.77 -9.13 29.91
C LEU A 339 9.00 -9.59 29.14
N THR A 340 9.58 -10.71 29.56
CA THR A 340 10.71 -11.33 28.86
C THR A 340 10.25 -11.99 27.56
N ALA A 341 11.01 -11.78 26.49
CA ALA A 341 10.82 -12.44 25.20
C ALA A 341 11.92 -13.47 24.96
N GLY A 342 11.54 -14.69 24.57
CA GLY A 342 12.49 -15.79 24.35
C GLY A 342 13.26 -15.71 23.02
N ASP A 343 12.72 -14.99 22.04
CA ASP A 343 13.28 -14.82 20.71
C ASP A 343 12.77 -13.51 20.06
N ALA A 344 13.24 -13.22 18.84
CA ALA A 344 12.89 -12.00 18.11
C ALA A 344 11.41 -11.92 17.71
N ASP A 345 10.76 -13.05 17.43
CA ASP A 345 9.34 -13.09 17.08
C ASP A 345 8.47 -12.83 18.31
N ALA A 346 8.82 -13.43 19.45
CA ALA A 346 8.19 -13.15 20.74
C ALA A 346 8.39 -11.69 21.17
N ALA A 347 9.56 -11.10 20.91
CA ALA A 347 9.83 -9.70 21.18
C ALA A 347 8.95 -8.78 20.32
N TYR A 348 8.86 -9.05 19.01
CA TYR A 348 7.97 -8.33 18.11
C TYR A 348 6.50 -8.41 18.57
N ARG A 349 6.01 -9.60 18.91
CA ARG A 349 4.65 -9.80 19.42
C ARG A 349 4.38 -9.06 20.72
N ARG A 350 5.31 -9.09 21.67
CA ARG A 350 5.23 -8.33 22.92
C ARG A 350 5.13 -6.84 22.64
N ASP A 351 6.02 -6.30 21.81
CA ASP A 351 6.08 -4.86 21.53
C ASP A 351 4.84 -4.38 20.77
N ALA A 352 4.34 -5.18 19.81
CA ALA A 352 3.08 -4.91 19.12
C ALA A 352 1.88 -4.92 20.07
N THR A 353 1.87 -5.85 21.03
CA THR A 353 0.82 -5.93 22.06
C THR A 353 0.87 -4.71 22.99
N ALA A 354 2.07 -4.28 23.42
CA ALA A 354 2.24 -3.08 24.23
C ALA A 354 1.76 -1.81 23.51
N ARG A 355 2.04 -1.67 22.21
CA ARG A 355 1.51 -0.57 21.39
C ARG A 355 -0.01 -0.61 21.29
N THR A 356 -0.60 -1.79 21.10
CA THR A 356 -2.05 -1.96 21.07
C THR A 356 -2.70 -1.60 22.41
N ALA A 357 -2.07 -1.96 23.53
CA ALA A 357 -2.51 -1.55 24.86
C ALA A 357 -2.46 -0.03 25.04
N ARG A 358 -1.40 0.63 24.54
CA ARG A 358 -1.27 2.10 24.57
C ARG A 358 -2.35 2.78 23.73
N PHE A 359 -2.68 2.22 22.57
CA PHE A 359 -3.81 2.69 21.77
C PHE A 359 -5.14 2.53 22.51
N ALA A 360 -5.41 1.36 23.09
CA ALA A 360 -6.65 1.09 23.83
C ALA A 360 -6.83 2.01 25.04
N GLN A 361 -5.76 2.29 25.77
CA GLN A 361 -5.73 3.29 26.85
C GLN A 361 -6.14 4.67 26.34
N ARG A 362 -5.54 5.14 25.24
CA ARG A 362 -5.89 6.43 24.64
C ARG A 362 -7.35 6.46 24.17
N ALA A 363 -7.82 5.40 23.52
CA ALA A 363 -9.22 5.27 23.10
C ALA A 363 -10.19 5.36 24.28
N ALA A 364 -9.83 4.81 25.45
CA ALA A 364 -10.63 4.94 26.67
C ALA A 364 -10.69 6.36 27.25
N ILE A 365 -9.69 7.20 26.96
CA ILE A 365 -9.59 8.60 27.45
C ILE A 365 -10.27 9.58 26.49
N PHE A 366 -10.00 9.45 25.19
CA PHE A 366 -10.44 10.41 24.17
C PHE A 366 -11.69 9.95 23.40
N GLY A 367 -11.96 8.63 23.37
CA GLY A 367 -13.04 8.03 22.58
C GLY A 367 -14.41 8.67 22.80
N PRO A 368 -14.90 8.84 24.05
CA PRO A 368 -16.20 9.47 24.29
C PRO A 368 -16.32 10.89 23.70
N GLY A 369 -15.26 11.68 23.79
CA GLY A 369 -15.21 13.03 23.21
C GLY A 369 -15.17 13.02 21.69
N ILE A 370 -14.40 12.09 21.10
CA ILE A 370 -14.34 11.90 19.65
C ILE A 370 -15.71 11.47 19.10
N GLU A 371 -16.38 10.51 19.73
CA GLU A 371 -17.69 10.04 19.28
C GLU A 371 -18.76 11.13 19.43
N ALA A 372 -18.74 11.92 20.51
CA ALA A 372 -19.64 13.04 20.66
C ALA A 372 -19.45 14.09 19.53
N ALA A 373 -18.19 14.45 19.24
CA ALA A 373 -17.88 15.39 18.16
C ALA A 373 -18.28 14.84 16.77
N ASN A 374 -18.04 13.55 16.51
CA ASN A 374 -18.46 12.90 15.27
C ASN A 374 -19.99 12.91 15.12
N LEU A 375 -20.74 12.66 16.19
CA LEU A 375 -22.21 12.70 16.17
C LEU A 375 -22.75 14.11 15.98
N ASP A 376 -22.08 15.13 16.51
CA ASP A 376 -22.44 16.53 16.31
C ASP A 376 -22.19 16.96 14.85
N ASP A 377 -21.06 16.54 14.26
CA ASP A 377 -20.76 16.80 12.84
C ASP A 377 -21.76 16.09 11.91
N ILE A 378 -22.12 14.83 12.22
CA ILE A 378 -23.16 14.09 11.50
C ILE A 378 -24.50 14.81 11.62
N ALA A 379 -24.87 15.27 12.81
CA ALA A 379 -26.11 16.00 13.02
C ALA A 379 -26.16 17.31 12.23
N ALA A 380 -25.05 18.03 12.14
CA ALA A 380 -24.94 19.24 11.32
C ALA A 380 -25.13 18.93 9.82
N MET A 381 -24.68 17.76 9.35
CA MET A 381 -24.82 17.33 7.96
C MET A 381 -26.22 16.79 7.64
N THR A 382 -26.77 15.93 8.49
CA THR A 382 -28.01 15.18 8.23
C THR A 382 -29.25 15.83 8.86
N GLY A 383 -29.06 16.80 9.75
CA GLY A 383 -30.11 17.47 10.51
C GLY A 383 -30.61 16.67 11.73
N VAL A 384 -30.07 15.48 12.00
CA VAL A 384 -30.53 14.61 13.10
C VAL A 384 -29.35 14.14 13.93
N ARG A 385 -29.42 14.35 15.25
CA ARG A 385 -28.43 13.82 16.19
C ARG A 385 -28.81 12.41 16.64
N HIS A 386 -27.96 11.46 16.31
CA HIS A 386 -28.14 10.05 16.65
C HIS A 386 -27.65 9.73 18.09
N PRO A 387 -28.20 8.70 18.74
CA PRO A 387 -27.85 8.34 20.11
C PRO A 387 -26.48 7.63 20.24
N ASP A 388 -26.00 7.00 19.17
CA ASP A 388 -24.77 6.21 19.15
C ASP A 388 -24.10 6.26 17.77
N TRP A 389 -22.82 5.87 17.73
CA TRP A 389 -22.01 5.92 16.51
C TRP A 389 -22.55 4.98 15.43
N GLN A 390 -23.12 3.82 15.80
CA GLN A 390 -23.65 2.84 14.84
C GLN A 390 -24.80 3.43 14.02
N SER A 391 -25.78 4.04 14.69
CA SER A 391 -26.91 4.68 14.02
C SER A 391 -26.51 5.98 13.33
N GLY A 392 -25.53 6.73 13.87
CA GLY A 392 -24.93 7.89 13.23
C GLY A 392 -24.24 7.55 11.90
N ASP A 393 -23.40 6.53 11.88
CA ASP A 393 -22.68 6.10 10.67
C ASP A 393 -23.61 5.49 9.63
N ALA A 394 -24.64 4.75 10.05
CA ALA A 394 -25.68 4.27 9.14
C ALA A 394 -26.44 5.43 8.48
N ALA A 395 -26.78 6.48 9.24
CA ALA A 395 -27.45 7.65 8.71
C ALA A 395 -26.55 8.49 7.80
N LEU A 396 -25.27 8.67 8.15
CA LEU A 396 -24.31 9.36 7.31
C LEU A 396 -24.09 8.61 5.99
N GLU A 397 -23.98 7.28 6.02
CA GLU A 397 -23.84 6.48 4.81
C GLU A 397 -25.07 6.60 3.90
N ALA A 398 -26.27 6.50 4.48
CA ALA A 398 -27.50 6.70 3.72
C ALA A 398 -27.57 8.11 3.10
N PHE A 399 -27.10 9.14 3.83
CA PHE A 399 -26.99 10.50 3.31
C PHE A 399 -25.99 10.58 2.15
N VAL A 400 -24.79 10.00 2.29
CA VAL A 400 -23.76 9.95 1.26
C VAL A 400 -24.29 9.33 -0.03
N LEU A 401 -24.92 8.15 0.07
CA LEU A 401 -25.44 7.43 -1.09
C LEU A 401 -26.55 8.20 -1.83
N ALA A 402 -27.25 9.10 -1.15
CA ALA A 402 -28.26 9.98 -1.73
C ALA A 402 -27.70 11.35 -2.18
N ALA A 403 -26.48 11.71 -1.78
CA ALA A 403 -25.90 13.02 -2.02
C ALA A 403 -25.39 13.17 -3.46
N GLY A 404 -25.57 14.38 -4.01
CA GLY A 404 -24.99 14.81 -5.27
C GLY A 404 -23.64 15.53 -5.08
N PRO A 405 -22.96 15.89 -6.19
CA PRO A 405 -21.68 16.59 -6.15
C PRO A 405 -21.70 17.94 -5.43
N ASP A 406 -22.87 18.56 -5.28
CA ASP A 406 -23.07 19.80 -4.51
C ASP A 406 -22.71 19.65 -3.03
N ARG A 407 -22.62 18.40 -2.53
CA ARG A 407 -22.25 18.10 -1.14
C ARG A 407 -20.79 17.67 -0.96
N ASP A 408 -20.03 17.49 -2.04
CA ASP A 408 -18.69 16.92 -1.97
C ASP A 408 -17.77 17.73 -1.04
N ALA A 409 -17.77 19.06 -1.14
CA ALA A 409 -16.94 19.91 -0.29
C ALA A 409 -17.25 19.76 1.21
N ALA A 410 -18.53 19.69 1.56
CA ALA A 410 -18.95 19.54 2.94
C ALA A 410 -18.65 18.13 3.49
N LEU A 411 -18.82 17.10 2.65
CA LEU A 411 -18.50 15.71 3.00
C LEU A 411 -17.00 15.52 3.18
N VAL A 412 -16.17 16.09 2.30
CA VAL A 412 -14.70 16.09 2.41
C VAL A 412 -14.25 16.70 3.73
N ALA A 413 -14.77 17.88 4.10
CA ALA A 413 -14.44 18.53 5.37
C ALA A 413 -14.85 17.68 6.58
N LEU A 414 -16.04 17.07 6.54
CA LEU A 414 -16.52 16.17 7.60
C LEU A 414 -15.63 14.92 7.73
N PHE A 415 -15.31 14.25 6.62
CA PHE A 415 -14.48 13.04 6.65
C PHE A 415 -13.04 13.34 7.02
N HIS A 416 -12.50 14.49 6.63
CA HIS A 416 -11.20 14.97 7.11
C HIS A 416 -11.21 15.11 8.64
N ALA A 417 -12.18 15.84 9.20
CA ALA A 417 -12.28 16.03 10.65
C ALA A 417 -12.36 14.71 11.42
N ARG A 418 -13.21 13.80 10.96
CA ARG A 418 -13.37 12.47 11.56
C ARG A 418 -12.09 11.63 11.47
N THR A 419 -11.44 11.61 10.32
CA THR A 419 -10.22 10.82 10.10
C THR A 419 -9.05 11.39 10.90
N MET A 420 -8.90 12.71 10.95
CA MET A 420 -7.87 13.38 11.76
C MET A 420 -8.02 13.10 13.25
N ARG A 421 -9.24 13.04 13.81
CA ARG A 421 -9.43 12.65 15.21
C ARG A 421 -8.90 11.23 15.49
N GLN A 422 -9.08 10.29 14.54
CA GLN A 422 -8.53 8.94 14.65
C GLN A 422 -7.01 8.92 14.48
N MET A 423 -6.48 9.69 13.53
CA MET A 423 -5.03 9.80 13.33
C MET A 423 -4.31 10.43 14.53
N LEU A 424 -4.87 11.47 15.15
CA LEU A 424 -4.35 12.06 16.39
C LEU A 424 -4.44 11.08 17.58
N LEU A 425 -5.44 10.19 17.57
CA LEU A 425 -5.52 9.11 18.55
C LEU A 425 -4.38 8.10 18.36
N LEU A 426 -4.04 7.78 17.11
CA LEU A 426 -2.98 6.85 16.72
C LEU A 426 -1.57 7.44 16.80
N GLU A 427 -1.40 8.75 16.67
CA GLU A 427 -0.10 9.40 16.48
C GLU A 427 1.01 8.91 17.45
N PRO A 428 0.78 8.81 18.77
CA PRO A 428 1.84 8.37 19.69
C PRO A 428 2.21 6.88 19.63
N VAL A 429 1.47 6.09 18.83
CA VAL A 429 1.71 4.65 18.64
C VAL A 429 2.07 4.29 17.20
N LEU A 430 2.25 5.29 16.32
CA LEU A 430 2.67 5.09 14.93
C LEU A 430 4.06 4.45 14.88
N ASN A 431 4.17 3.35 14.14
CA ASN A 431 5.36 2.52 14.14
C ASN A 431 6.48 3.04 13.22
N ARG A 432 6.13 3.69 12.10
CA ARG A 432 7.10 4.04 11.04
C ARG A 432 7.56 5.49 11.05
N THR A 433 6.63 6.42 11.17
CA THR A 433 6.88 7.86 11.01
C THR A 433 6.87 8.61 12.34
N SER A 434 6.27 8.03 13.39
CA SER A 434 6.04 8.65 14.71
C SER A 434 5.24 9.97 14.67
N ARG A 435 4.69 10.33 13.52
CA ARG A 435 3.88 11.53 13.27
C ARG A 435 2.89 11.26 12.14
N ILE A 436 1.81 12.03 12.11
CA ILE A 436 0.87 12.01 10.98
C ILE A 436 1.56 12.63 9.77
N GLU A 437 1.63 11.90 8.66
CA GLU A 437 2.14 12.44 7.40
C GLU A 437 0.96 12.90 6.53
N HIS A 438 1.05 14.12 6.04
CA HIS A 438 0.05 14.72 5.16
C HIS A 438 0.49 14.64 3.70
N LEU A 439 -0.47 14.49 2.79
CA LEU A 439 -0.22 14.52 1.36
C LEU A 439 0.23 15.91 0.93
N ILE A 440 1.42 16.01 0.33
CA ILE A 440 1.86 17.24 -0.32
C ILE A 440 1.09 17.41 -1.65
N PRO A 441 0.42 18.55 -1.88
CA PRO A 441 -0.27 18.83 -3.14
C PRO A 441 0.67 18.69 -4.35
N LEU A 442 0.19 18.12 -5.47
CA LEU A 442 1.05 17.92 -6.64
C LEU A 442 1.58 19.24 -7.22
N ALA A 443 0.82 20.32 -7.09
CA ALA A 443 1.27 21.65 -7.51
C ALA A 443 2.53 22.08 -6.73
N GLU A 444 2.53 21.93 -5.40
CA GLU A 444 3.68 22.28 -4.55
C GLU A 444 4.91 21.40 -4.83
N LEU A 445 4.73 20.14 -5.23
CA LEU A 445 5.83 19.25 -5.61
C LEU A 445 6.52 19.65 -6.93
N LEU A 446 5.76 20.25 -7.84
CA LEU A 446 6.21 20.53 -9.21
C LEU A 446 6.64 21.98 -9.43
N ASP A 447 6.22 22.90 -8.57
CA ASP A 447 6.70 24.27 -8.50
C ASP A 447 8.14 24.33 -7.93
#